data_AF-A0A330G2K9-F1
#
_entry.id   AF-A0A330G2K9-F1
#
_cell.length_a   1.000
_cell.length_b   1.000
_cell.length_c   1.000
_cell.angle_alpha   90.00
_cell.angle_beta   90.00
_cell.angle_gamma   90.00
#
_symmetry.space_group_name_H-M   'P 1'
#
loop_
_entity.id
_entity.type
_entity.pdbx_description
1 polymer ?
#
loop_
_entity_poly.entity_id
_entity_poly.type
_entity_poly.pdbx_seq_one_letter_code
_entity_poly.pdbx_strand_id
1 'polypeptide(L)'
;MNYEPLKRYWSIYALFALYIFLAVGYFLSYSMWHFPDGVAHMGYIYDVIKDNYPNYISGETTLSPKLNYLNHPAMYYLITGELIRLLHGVSHAVVLAQMINFFISALTVYITWRSLKTLVASELAVFFGVAMLLLTPMFVELSVAVNNDPLNILGCTILFYGIVNITVGIPNFSKTTLLVFVGGFIAVMTKGTGGLAAVCMVGMHILANISLWLKHMKRLTAYQWGIIVSLVITALAYYAIQYIHYHSLFPAPQGNPADWFVISNPDKPREALFDYFTAFLNSNFDSFIKPYGHTLFIDSTLRVSVITITLSTIFILLLVVLIFNYNNDGAVRLFLIQMFLSLIVFLVFYFLVLYKMHMQTGYMGAMQARYFYGYLPLFALGIANLLDKLKANKIRNVMMLLMSASLILSAYPAWASSIFKTLGIQDVGQYTGNKTYAPLVDGRVFEQTFTAEGTKLQSMKLLLATYARVNTAIVKVNILSMDEKTLFQTYISSKDIRDNSWHNISTNLKGLVKGRMYIIRLTSPGASGDNAITWIASSGTTEDPHFVNTKFGPPVIDDGYRGGEAIVDNIPHPKENFAFQLYF
;
A
#
# COMPACT_ATOMS: atom_id res chain seq x y z
N MET A 1 -42.63 -12.32 3.91
CA MET A 1 -41.17 -12.46 3.69
C MET A 1 -40.50 -12.63 5.05
N ASN A 2 -39.85 -13.77 5.30
CA ASN A 2 -39.17 -14.03 6.57
C ASN A 2 -37.92 -13.16 6.70
N TYR A 3 -37.93 -12.19 7.62
CA TYR A 3 -36.83 -11.26 7.90
C TYR A 3 -35.68 -11.88 8.73
N GLU A 4 -35.79 -13.14 9.16
CA GLU A 4 -34.78 -13.82 10.00
C GLU A 4 -33.37 -13.94 9.37
N PRO A 5 -33.22 -14.30 8.07
CA PRO A 5 -31.88 -14.41 7.47
C PRO A 5 -31.17 -13.06 7.39
N LEU A 6 -31.92 -11.98 7.10
CA LEU A 6 -31.38 -10.62 7.02
C LEU A 6 -30.87 -10.15 8.39
N LYS A 7 -31.60 -10.42 9.48
CA LYS A 7 -31.14 -10.09 10.84
C LYS A 7 -29.89 -10.87 11.27
N ARG A 8 -29.71 -12.11 10.77
CA ARG A 8 -28.59 -12.97 11.17
C ARG A 8 -27.29 -12.69 10.41
N TYR A 9 -27.37 -12.15 9.20
CA TYR A 9 -26.22 -11.97 8.30
C TYR A 9 -26.05 -10.54 7.75
N TRP A 10 -26.72 -9.55 8.33
CA TRP A 10 -26.63 -8.16 7.86
C TRP A 10 -25.19 -7.65 7.81
N SER A 11 -24.33 -8.06 8.74
CA SER A 11 -22.98 -7.50 8.82
C SER A 11 -22.14 -7.89 7.61
N ILE A 12 -22.23 -9.14 7.13
CA ILE A 12 -21.45 -9.56 5.96
C ILE A 12 -21.95 -8.89 4.67
N TYR A 13 -23.27 -8.68 4.54
CA TYR A 13 -23.82 -7.91 3.42
C TYR A 13 -23.36 -6.46 3.45
N ALA A 14 -23.38 -5.81 4.62
CA ALA A 14 -22.88 -4.45 4.79
C ALA A 14 -21.37 -4.35 4.51
N LEU A 15 -20.57 -5.30 5.00
CA LEU A 15 -19.13 -5.35 4.74
C LEU A 15 -18.82 -5.53 3.25
N PHE A 16 -19.56 -6.38 2.55
CA PHE A 16 -19.40 -6.52 1.10
C PHE A 16 -19.82 -5.27 0.34
N ALA A 17 -20.94 -4.65 0.71
CA ALA A 17 -21.36 -3.39 0.07
C ALA A 17 -20.29 -2.30 0.23
N LEU A 18 -19.74 -2.14 1.44
CA LEU A 18 -18.65 -1.19 1.72
C LEU A 18 -17.37 -1.56 0.97
N TYR A 19 -16.96 -2.83 0.99
CA TYR A 19 -15.79 -3.30 0.27
C TYR A 19 -15.89 -3.03 -1.23
N ILE A 20 -17.01 -3.44 -1.85
CA ILE A 20 -17.27 -3.22 -3.27
C ILE A 20 -17.25 -1.72 -3.58
N PHE A 21 -17.92 -0.89 -2.78
CA PHE A 21 -17.94 0.56 -2.97
C PHE A 21 -16.53 1.17 -2.93
N LEU A 22 -15.69 0.80 -1.97
CA LEU A 22 -14.33 1.32 -1.87
C LEU A 22 -13.43 0.80 -2.99
N ALA A 23 -13.49 -0.50 -3.28
CA ALA A 23 -12.67 -1.12 -4.32
C ALA A 23 -13.04 -0.58 -5.72
N VAL A 24 -14.33 -0.47 -6.04
CA VAL A 24 -14.78 0.17 -7.30
C VAL A 24 -14.30 1.61 -7.38
N GLY A 25 -14.35 2.37 -6.28
CA GLY A 25 -13.79 3.72 -6.22
C GLY A 25 -12.33 3.74 -6.65
N TYR A 26 -11.47 2.96 -5.99
CA TYR A 26 -10.05 2.90 -6.35
C TYR A 26 -9.81 2.45 -7.80
N PHE A 27 -10.56 1.45 -8.27
CA PHE A 27 -10.47 0.94 -9.64
C PHE A 27 -10.81 2.02 -10.69
N LEU A 28 -11.81 2.86 -10.43
CA LEU A 28 -12.20 3.95 -11.33
C LEU A 28 -11.32 5.19 -11.21
N SER A 29 -10.71 5.41 -10.04
CA SER A 29 -9.89 6.58 -9.75
C SER A 29 -8.47 6.47 -10.29
N TYR A 30 -7.86 5.29 -10.17
CA TYR A 30 -6.42 5.10 -10.40
C TYR A 30 -6.14 4.00 -11.42
N SER A 31 -5.13 4.23 -12.26
CA SER A 31 -4.64 3.20 -13.19
C SER A 31 -3.74 2.20 -12.47
N MET A 32 -3.55 1.01 -13.06
CA MET A 32 -2.75 -0.05 -12.44
C MET A 32 -1.31 0.36 -12.06
N TRP A 33 -0.78 1.39 -12.72
CA TRP A 33 0.60 1.88 -12.58
C TRP A 33 0.80 2.73 -11.32
N HIS A 34 -0.29 3.22 -10.72
CA HIS A 34 -0.22 3.96 -9.45
C HIS A 34 0.14 3.03 -8.30
N PHE A 35 -0.25 1.75 -8.40
CA PHE A 35 -0.07 0.75 -7.36
C PHE A 35 1.34 0.17 -7.36
N PRO A 36 1.84 -0.27 -6.18
CA PRO A 36 3.18 -0.80 -6.06
C PRO A 36 3.35 -2.07 -6.90
N ASP A 37 4.49 -2.15 -7.60
CA ASP A 37 5.00 -3.34 -8.29
C ASP A 37 4.10 -3.91 -9.43
N GLY A 38 3.04 -3.21 -9.85
CA GLY A 38 2.06 -3.72 -10.82
C GLY A 38 2.66 -4.10 -12.19
N VAL A 39 3.64 -3.32 -12.68
CA VAL A 39 4.36 -3.60 -13.94
C VAL A 39 5.15 -4.90 -13.87
N ALA A 40 5.81 -5.14 -12.74
CA ALA A 40 6.66 -6.30 -12.55
C ALA A 40 5.80 -7.57 -12.33
N HIS A 41 4.68 -7.48 -11.61
CA HIS A 41 3.75 -8.59 -11.48
C HIS A 41 3.10 -8.97 -12.81
N MET A 42 2.71 -7.98 -13.63
CA MET A 42 2.17 -8.26 -14.97
C MET A 42 3.20 -8.94 -15.88
N GLY A 43 4.50 -8.62 -15.75
CA GLY A 43 5.57 -9.28 -16.50
C GLY A 43 5.51 -10.80 -16.34
N TYR A 44 5.52 -11.30 -15.11
CA TYR A 44 5.40 -12.73 -14.83
C TYR A 44 4.03 -13.33 -15.19
N ILE A 45 2.94 -12.55 -15.13
CA ILE A 45 1.62 -13.03 -15.59
C ILE A 45 1.65 -13.27 -17.11
N TYR A 46 2.26 -12.37 -17.88
CA TYR A 46 2.41 -12.55 -19.33
C TYR A 46 3.34 -13.72 -19.69
N ASP A 47 4.42 -13.92 -18.93
CA ASP A 47 5.25 -15.13 -19.05
C ASP A 47 4.41 -16.40 -18.88
N VAL A 48 3.53 -16.46 -17.87
CA VAL A 48 2.63 -17.61 -17.69
C VAL A 48 1.63 -17.77 -18.83
N ILE A 49 1.01 -16.67 -19.29
CA ILE A 49 0.06 -16.73 -20.41
C ILE A 49 0.72 -17.32 -21.67
N LYS A 50 1.98 -16.94 -21.93
CA LYS A 50 2.73 -17.33 -23.12
C LYS A 50 3.35 -18.73 -22.98
N ASP A 51 4.04 -18.97 -21.86
CA ASP A 51 4.98 -20.09 -21.69
C ASP A 51 4.60 -21.02 -20.50
N ASN A 52 3.43 -20.83 -19.87
CA ASN A 52 2.91 -21.59 -18.71
C ASN A 52 3.67 -21.41 -17.39
N TYR A 53 4.71 -20.57 -17.34
CA TYR A 53 5.53 -20.40 -16.14
C TYR A 53 6.20 -19.02 -16.09
N PRO A 54 6.43 -18.41 -14.91
CA PRO A 54 7.21 -17.18 -14.81
C PRO A 54 8.65 -17.36 -15.30
N ASN A 55 9.19 -16.42 -16.07
CA ASN A 55 10.57 -16.49 -16.54
C ASN A 55 11.53 -15.88 -15.51
N TYR A 56 12.05 -16.71 -14.61
CA TYR A 56 12.99 -16.28 -13.57
C TYR A 56 14.45 -16.11 -14.05
N ILE A 57 14.75 -16.36 -15.33
CA ILE A 57 16.09 -16.19 -15.90
C ILE A 57 16.22 -14.83 -16.60
N SER A 58 15.24 -14.50 -17.44
CA SER A 58 15.31 -13.36 -18.36
C SER A 58 13.96 -12.64 -18.50
N GLY A 59 13.01 -12.91 -17.61
CA GLY A 59 11.71 -12.24 -17.60
C GLY A 59 11.87 -10.74 -17.41
N GLU A 60 11.06 -9.97 -18.13
CA GLU A 60 11.10 -8.51 -18.15
C GLU A 60 9.83 -7.94 -17.49
N THR A 61 9.85 -6.64 -17.21
CA THR A 61 8.66 -5.91 -16.76
C THR A 61 7.76 -5.53 -17.97
N THR A 62 6.45 -5.44 -17.81
CA THR A 62 5.52 -5.23 -18.96
C THR A 62 5.68 -3.90 -19.72
N LEU A 63 6.24 -2.86 -19.10
CA LEU A 63 6.35 -1.53 -19.70
C LEU A 63 7.79 -1.10 -20.00
N SER A 64 8.76 -1.97 -19.72
CA SER A 64 10.17 -1.60 -19.82
C SER A 64 11.01 -2.84 -20.09
N PRO A 65 12.04 -2.75 -20.95
CA PRO A 65 12.95 -3.87 -21.25
C PRO A 65 13.88 -4.22 -20.07
N LYS A 66 13.60 -3.69 -18.87
CA LYS A 66 14.28 -4.02 -17.63
C LYS A 66 13.88 -5.41 -17.15
N LEU A 67 14.87 -6.12 -16.65
CA LEU A 67 14.69 -7.42 -16.01
C LEU A 67 13.79 -7.30 -14.79
N ASN A 68 13.00 -8.34 -14.57
CA ASN A 68 12.11 -8.39 -13.43
C ASN A 68 12.90 -8.52 -12.12
N TYR A 69 12.49 -7.77 -11.10
CA TYR A 69 13.15 -7.72 -9.79
C TYR A 69 12.34 -8.41 -8.69
N LEU A 70 11.14 -8.94 -9.00
CA LEU A 70 10.29 -9.56 -8.00
C LEU A 70 10.77 -10.96 -7.65
N ASN A 71 11.13 -11.14 -6.38
CA ASN A 71 11.59 -12.38 -5.78
C ASN A 71 10.43 -13.12 -5.10
N HIS A 72 9.47 -13.58 -5.89
CA HIS A 72 8.23 -14.18 -5.38
C HIS A 72 7.97 -15.58 -5.94
N PRO A 73 7.46 -16.51 -5.11
CA PRO A 73 7.01 -17.81 -5.58
C PRO A 73 5.92 -17.74 -6.66
N ALA A 74 5.79 -18.81 -7.44
CA ALA A 74 5.03 -18.79 -8.70
C ALA A 74 3.49 -18.83 -8.56
N MET A 75 2.93 -19.21 -7.40
CA MET A 75 1.51 -19.60 -7.32
C MET A 75 0.53 -18.50 -7.76
N TYR A 76 0.77 -17.25 -7.36
CA TYR A 76 -0.09 -16.14 -7.77
C TYR A 76 -0.08 -15.95 -9.29
N TYR A 77 1.10 -16.01 -9.91
CA TYR A 77 1.25 -15.83 -11.35
C TYR A 77 0.64 -16.99 -12.13
N LEU A 78 0.84 -18.22 -11.66
CA LEU A 78 0.25 -19.42 -12.25
C LEU A 78 -1.27 -19.36 -12.22
N ILE A 79 -1.88 -19.08 -11.06
CA ILE A 79 -3.34 -18.99 -10.94
C ILE A 79 -3.88 -17.87 -11.85
N THR A 80 -3.28 -16.69 -11.77
CA THR A 80 -3.79 -15.50 -12.48
C THR A 80 -3.62 -15.63 -13.99
N GLY A 81 -2.41 -16.00 -14.46
CA GLY A 81 -2.11 -16.17 -15.88
C GLY A 81 -2.92 -17.30 -16.52
N GLU A 82 -3.06 -18.43 -15.84
CA GLU A 82 -3.86 -19.56 -16.33
C GLU A 82 -5.35 -19.22 -16.42
N LEU A 83 -5.91 -18.53 -15.42
CA LEU A 83 -7.30 -18.09 -15.48
C LEU A 83 -7.55 -17.10 -16.62
N ILE A 84 -6.64 -16.14 -16.83
CA ILE A 84 -6.75 -15.19 -17.96
C ILE A 84 -6.70 -15.92 -19.30
N ARG A 85 -5.81 -16.90 -19.42
CA ARG A 85 -5.67 -17.72 -20.62
C ARG A 85 -6.93 -18.55 -20.89
N LEU A 86 -7.45 -19.26 -19.88
CA LEU A 86 -8.67 -20.06 -19.98
C LEU A 86 -9.91 -19.22 -20.35
N LEU A 87 -9.94 -17.97 -19.91
CA LEU A 87 -11.00 -17.01 -20.25
C LEU A 87 -10.78 -16.33 -21.62
N HIS A 88 -9.74 -16.70 -22.37
CA HIS A 88 -9.31 -16.05 -23.62
C HIS A 88 -9.17 -14.52 -23.47
N GLY A 89 -8.75 -14.08 -22.29
CA GLY A 89 -8.82 -12.69 -21.85
C GLY A 89 -7.54 -11.88 -22.06
N VAL A 90 -6.62 -12.32 -22.92
CA VAL A 90 -5.28 -11.71 -23.07
C VAL A 90 -5.34 -10.21 -23.38
N SER A 91 -6.30 -9.78 -24.21
CA SER A 91 -6.52 -8.36 -24.55
C SER A 91 -6.97 -7.51 -23.37
N HIS A 92 -7.47 -8.13 -22.30
CA HIS A 92 -7.97 -7.48 -21.08
C HIS A 92 -7.24 -8.01 -19.83
N ALA A 93 -6.03 -8.55 -19.98
CA ALA A 93 -5.32 -9.29 -18.94
C ALA A 93 -5.17 -8.48 -17.64
N VAL A 94 -4.85 -7.19 -17.75
CA VAL A 94 -4.73 -6.28 -16.60
C VAL A 94 -6.04 -6.22 -15.81
N VAL A 95 -7.15 -5.91 -16.47
CA VAL A 95 -8.45 -5.76 -15.82
C VAL A 95 -8.88 -7.08 -15.18
N LEU A 96 -8.69 -8.20 -15.88
CA LEU A 96 -8.99 -9.52 -15.34
C LEU A 96 -8.13 -9.87 -14.12
N ALA A 97 -6.84 -9.55 -14.12
CA ALA A 97 -5.98 -9.73 -12.95
C ALA A 97 -6.46 -8.90 -11.75
N GLN A 98 -6.88 -7.65 -11.97
CA GLN A 98 -7.47 -6.81 -10.92
C GLN A 98 -8.80 -7.39 -10.40
N MET A 99 -9.65 -7.93 -11.28
CA MET A 99 -10.91 -8.59 -10.89
C MET A 99 -10.66 -9.89 -10.09
N ILE A 100 -9.61 -10.64 -10.42
CA ILE A 100 -9.19 -11.82 -9.66
C ILE A 100 -8.80 -11.40 -8.23
N ASN A 101 -7.98 -10.35 -8.09
CA ASN A 101 -7.61 -9.81 -6.78
C ASN A 101 -8.81 -9.27 -6.00
N PHE A 102 -9.75 -8.63 -6.70
CA PHE A 102 -11.00 -8.18 -6.11
C PHE A 102 -11.79 -9.34 -5.49
N PHE A 103 -11.89 -10.46 -6.20
CA PHE A 103 -12.58 -11.65 -5.71
C PHE A 103 -11.85 -12.32 -4.54
N ILE A 104 -10.52 -12.46 -4.63
CA ILE A 104 -9.68 -13.02 -3.57
C ILE A 104 -9.83 -12.22 -2.26
N SER A 105 -9.79 -10.89 -2.34
CA SER A 105 -9.97 -10.03 -1.17
C SER A 105 -11.39 -10.08 -0.59
N ALA A 106 -12.43 -10.26 -1.43
CA ALA A 106 -13.78 -10.52 -0.93
C ALA A 106 -13.84 -11.82 -0.11
N LEU A 107 -13.15 -12.89 -0.56
CA LEU A 107 -13.03 -14.13 0.22
C LEU A 107 -12.31 -13.89 1.55
N THR A 108 -11.25 -13.06 1.57
CA THR A 108 -10.57 -12.67 2.81
C THR A 108 -11.51 -11.99 3.80
N VAL A 109 -12.34 -11.04 3.35
CA VAL A 109 -13.36 -10.39 4.19
C VAL A 109 -14.34 -11.41 4.75
N TYR A 110 -14.84 -12.32 3.90
CA TYR A 110 -15.77 -13.37 4.32
C TYR A 110 -15.18 -14.33 5.35
N ILE A 111 -13.98 -14.84 5.11
CA ILE A 111 -13.34 -15.83 6.00
C ILE A 111 -12.93 -15.16 7.32
N THR A 112 -12.51 -13.90 7.29
CA THR A 112 -12.29 -13.11 8.52
C THR A 112 -13.58 -12.98 9.31
N TRP A 113 -14.69 -12.58 8.67
CA TRP A 113 -16.00 -12.52 9.31
C TRP A 113 -16.42 -13.86 9.91
N ARG A 114 -16.26 -14.97 9.16
CA ARG A 114 -16.53 -16.33 9.65
C ARG A 114 -15.69 -16.70 10.86
N SER A 115 -14.41 -16.33 10.87
CA SER A 115 -13.50 -16.58 11.99
C SER A 115 -13.96 -15.88 13.25
N LEU A 116 -14.31 -14.59 13.13
CA LEU A 116 -14.79 -13.78 14.24
C LEU A 116 -16.15 -14.28 14.76
N LYS A 117 -17.07 -14.67 13.87
CA LYS A 117 -18.38 -15.25 14.25
C LYS A 117 -18.27 -16.52 15.09
N THR A 118 -17.18 -17.27 14.98
CA THR A 118 -16.94 -18.47 15.79
C THR A 118 -16.57 -18.13 17.24
N LEU A 119 -15.95 -16.96 17.48
CA LEU A 119 -15.39 -16.58 18.78
C LEU A 119 -16.14 -15.44 19.48
N VAL A 120 -16.83 -14.59 18.73
CA VAL A 120 -17.45 -13.37 19.24
C VAL A 120 -18.96 -13.41 19.00
N ALA A 121 -19.72 -13.28 20.09
CA ALA A 121 -21.18 -13.36 20.04
C ALA A 121 -21.85 -12.13 19.40
N SER A 122 -21.34 -10.92 19.69
CA SER A 122 -21.93 -9.67 19.20
C SER A 122 -21.70 -9.47 17.71
N GLU A 123 -22.78 -9.51 16.92
CA GLU A 123 -22.75 -9.22 15.49
C GLU A 123 -22.18 -7.84 15.18
N LEU A 124 -22.51 -6.84 16.01
CA LEU A 124 -22.01 -5.47 15.84
C LEU A 124 -20.50 -5.39 16.10
N ALA A 125 -20.00 -6.13 17.09
CA ALA A 125 -18.56 -6.17 17.37
C ALA A 125 -17.81 -6.90 16.24
N VAL A 126 -18.40 -7.97 15.69
CA VAL A 126 -17.87 -8.66 14.52
C VAL A 126 -17.84 -7.74 13.30
N PHE A 127 -18.91 -6.99 13.03
CA PHE A 127 -18.94 -6.00 11.95
C PHE A 127 -17.77 -5.03 12.04
N PHE A 128 -17.61 -4.35 13.18
CA PHE A 128 -16.52 -3.38 13.36
C PHE A 128 -15.14 -4.04 13.37
N GLY A 129 -15.01 -5.24 13.92
CA GLY A 129 -13.77 -6.02 13.85
C GLY A 129 -13.33 -6.26 12.41
N VAL A 130 -14.21 -6.77 11.55
CA VAL A 130 -13.89 -7.00 10.13
C VAL A 130 -13.73 -5.69 9.37
N ALA A 131 -14.47 -4.64 9.74
CA ALA A 131 -14.37 -3.34 9.10
C ALA A 131 -12.98 -2.70 9.23
N MET A 132 -12.14 -3.15 10.17
CA MET A 132 -10.72 -2.78 10.24
C MET A 132 -9.95 -3.06 8.95
N LEU A 133 -10.29 -4.13 8.22
CA LEU A 133 -9.71 -4.41 6.91
C LEU A 133 -10.01 -3.27 5.93
N LEU A 134 -11.23 -2.74 5.96
CA LEU A 134 -11.68 -1.65 5.09
C LEU A 134 -11.21 -0.26 5.56
N LEU A 135 -10.92 -0.12 6.85
CA LEU A 135 -10.28 1.07 7.39
C LEU A 135 -8.83 1.19 6.90
N THR A 136 -8.15 0.07 6.71
CA THR A 136 -6.75 0.02 6.25
C THR A 136 -6.73 0.29 4.73
N PRO A 137 -6.38 1.51 4.25
CA PRO A 137 -6.59 1.86 2.84
C PRO A 137 -5.80 0.96 1.90
N MET A 138 -4.58 0.59 2.30
CA MET A 138 -3.71 -0.27 1.53
C MET A 138 -4.29 -1.69 1.34
N PHE A 139 -5.13 -2.22 2.25
CA PHE A 139 -5.82 -3.49 2.01
C PHE A 139 -6.78 -3.39 0.80
N VAL A 140 -7.59 -2.33 0.77
CA VAL A 140 -8.54 -2.10 -0.33
C VAL A 140 -7.80 -1.78 -1.63
N GLU A 141 -6.75 -0.97 -1.54
CA GLU A 141 -5.88 -0.61 -2.66
C GLU A 141 -5.25 -1.85 -3.31
N LEU A 142 -4.64 -2.74 -2.51
CA LEU A 142 -4.05 -3.99 -2.99
C LEU A 142 -5.09 -4.92 -3.60
N SER A 143 -6.36 -4.80 -3.21
CA SER A 143 -7.46 -5.60 -3.76
C SER A 143 -7.82 -5.24 -5.20
N VAL A 144 -7.42 -4.06 -5.68
CA VAL A 144 -7.63 -3.63 -7.06
C VAL A 144 -6.33 -3.40 -7.84
N ALA A 145 -5.19 -3.63 -7.18
CA ALA A 145 -3.89 -3.64 -7.81
C ALA A 145 -3.54 -5.04 -8.32
N VAL A 146 -2.66 -5.13 -9.33
CA VAL A 146 -2.10 -6.42 -9.76
C VAL A 146 -0.88 -6.73 -8.91
N ASN A 147 -1.05 -7.54 -7.86
CA ASN A 147 0.04 -8.02 -7.01
C ASN A 147 -0.33 -9.30 -6.27
N ASN A 148 0.65 -9.95 -5.64
CA ASN A 148 0.47 -11.21 -4.93
C ASN A 148 -0.04 -11.08 -3.48
N ASP A 149 -0.21 -9.87 -2.95
CA ASP A 149 -0.59 -9.65 -1.56
C ASP A 149 -2.00 -10.19 -1.23
N PRO A 150 -3.07 -9.95 -2.03
CA PRO A 150 -4.40 -10.51 -1.79
C PRO A 150 -4.40 -12.03 -1.59
N LEU A 151 -3.72 -12.78 -2.46
CA LEU A 151 -3.66 -14.25 -2.37
C LEU A 151 -2.87 -14.69 -1.13
N ASN A 152 -1.79 -13.97 -0.81
CA ASN A 152 -0.99 -14.23 0.39
C ASN A 152 -1.81 -14.02 1.68
N ILE A 153 -2.54 -12.91 1.75
CA ILE A 153 -3.42 -12.57 2.87
C ILE A 153 -4.55 -13.60 2.98
N LEU A 154 -5.14 -14.03 1.86
CA LEU A 154 -6.16 -15.08 1.85
C LEU A 154 -5.61 -16.39 2.42
N GLY A 155 -4.40 -16.81 2.02
CA GLY A 155 -3.74 -18.00 2.55
C GLY A 155 -3.57 -17.93 4.07
N CYS A 156 -3.01 -16.84 4.59
CA CYS A 156 -2.89 -16.60 6.03
C CYS A 156 -4.25 -16.57 6.75
N THR A 157 -5.29 -16.02 6.11
CA THR A 157 -6.65 -15.91 6.67
C THR A 157 -7.34 -17.27 6.75
N ILE A 158 -7.19 -18.12 5.73
CA ILE A 158 -7.67 -19.52 5.74
C ILE A 158 -6.98 -20.30 6.86
N LEU A 159 -5.66 -20.14 6.99
CA LEU A 159 -4.88 -20.76 8.05
C LEU A 159 -5.37 -20.31 9.43
N PHE A 160 -5.52 -19.00 9.64
CA PHE A 160 -6.04 -18.43 10.89
C PHE A 160 -7.43 -19.00 11.23
N TYR A 161 -8.33 -19.08 10.24
CA TYR A 161 -9.65 -19.68 10.42
C TYR A 161 -9.57 -21.16 10.83
N GLY A 162 -8.65 -21.92 10.23
CA GLY A 162 -8.35 -23.29 10.63
C GLY A 162 -7.94 -23.39 12.09
N ILE A 163 -7.02 -22.54 12.54
CA ILE A 163 -6.56 -22.50 13.95
C ILE A 163 -7.71 -22.13 14.90
N VAL A 164 -8.53 -21.13 14.56
CA VAL A 164 -9.72 -20.76 15.35
C VAL A 164 -10.65 -21.96 15.54
N ASN A 165 -10.93 -22.69 14.46
CA ASN A 165 -11.82 -23.85 14.50
C ASN A 165 -11.22 -25.03 15.30
N ILE A 166 -9.89 -25.18 15.34
CA ILE A 166 -9.20 -26.15 16.23
C ILE A 166 -9.42 -25.75 17.68
N THR A 167 -9.20 -24.46 17.98
CA THR A 167 -9.32 -23.92 19.34
C THR A 167 -10.72 -24.10 19.93
N VAL A 168 -11.77 -23.89 19.12
CA VAL A 168 -13.17 -24.01 19.55
C VAL A 168 -13.70 -25.46 19.47
N GLY A 169 -12.96 -26.37 18.84
CA GLY A 169 -13.33 -27.79 18.79
C GLY A 169 -14.57 -28.09 17.94
N ILE A 170 -14.73 -27.40 16.80
CA ILE A 170 -15.87 -27.61 15.89
C ILE A 170 -15.95 -29.09 15.46
N PRO A 171 -17.14 -29.73 15.49
CA PRO A 171 -17.31 -31.18 15.33
C PRO A 171 -16.84 -31.77 14.00
N ASN A 172 -16.64 -30.96 12.95
CA ASN A 172 -16.04 -31.39 11.69
C ASN A 172 -14.49 -31.36 11.76
N PHE A 173 -13.95 -32.06 12.75
CA PHE A 173 -12.54 -32.03 13.20
C PHE A 173 -11.50 -32.14 12.07
N SER A 174 -11.80 -32.96 11.06
CA SER A 174 -10.84 -33.36 10.05
C SER A 174 -10.74 -32.35 8.88
N LYS A 175 -11.84 -31.63 8.59
CA LYS A 175 -11.86 -30.52 7.62
C LYS A 175 -11.09 -29.30 8.15
N THR A 176 -11.11 -29.11 9.47
CA THR A 176 -10.47 -27.97 10.12
C THR A 176 -8.94 -28.00 10.02
N THR A 177 -8.31 -29.13 10.34
CA THR A 177 -6.85 -29.26 10.26
C THR A 177 -6.37 -29.09 8.81
N LEU A 178 -7.15 -29.58 7.84
CA LEU A 178 -6.83 -29.41 6.42
C LEU A 178 -6.77 -27.93 6.01
N LEU A 179 -7.64 -27.07 6.56
CA LEU A 179 -7.60 -25.62 6.28
C LEU A 179 -6.27 -24.99 6.71
N VAL A 180 -5.66 -25.44 7.82
CA VAL A 180 -4.36 -24.93 8.26
C VAL A 180 -3.28 -25.24 7.21
N PHE A 181 -3.24 -26.47 6.71
CA PHE A 181 -2.26 -26.88 5.71
C PHE A 181 -2.53 -26.25 4.34
N VAL A 182 -3.79 -26.13 3.92
CA VAL A 182 -4.15 -25.46 2.65
C VAL A 182 -3.81 -23.97 2.71
N GLY A 183 -4.21 -23.27 3.78
CA GLY A 183 -3.89 -21.85 3.95
C GLY A 183 -2.37 -21.61 4.06
N GLY A 184 -1.68 -22.47 4.80
CA GLY A 184 -0.22 -22.44 4.91
C GLY A 184 0.48 -22.69 3.57
N PHE A 185 0.01 -23.66 2.79
CA PHE A 185 0.51 -23.91 1.42
C PHE A 185 0.32 -22.69 0.53
N ILE A 186 -0.88 -22.09 0.50
CA ILE A 186 -1.15 -20.88 -0.29
C ILE A 186 -0.19 -19.75 0.11
N ALA A 187 -0.04 -19.47 1.41
CA ALA A 187 0.83 -18.40 1.90
C ALA A 187 2.31 -18.65 1.52
N VAL A 188 2.82 -19.85 1.82
CA VAL A 188 4.20 -20.26 1.51
C VAL A 188 4.48 -20.23 0.00
N MET A 189 3.53 -20.62 -0.83
CA MET A 189 3.68 -20.67 -2.28
C MET A 189 3.36 -19.35 -2.99
N THR A 190 3.00 -18.30 -2.23
CA THR A 190 2.68 -16.97 -2.78
C THR A 190 3.71 -15.91 -2.42
N LYS A 191 4.16 -15.87 -1.14
CA LYS A 191 5.11 -14.85 -0.67
C LYS A 191 5.87 -15.31 0.58
N GLY A 192 7.17 -15.04 0.63
CA GLY A 192 8.01 -15.42 1.78
C GLY A 192 7.51 -14.87 3.12
N THR A 193 6.97 -13.65 3.15
CA THR A 193 6.41 -13.05 4.38
C THR A 193 5.16 -13.78 4.85
N GLY A 194 4.29 -14.26 3.96
CA GLY A 194 3.15 -15.09 4.35
C GLY A 194 3.58 -16.47 4.85
N GLY A 195 4.63 -17.05 4.25
CA GLY A 195 5.26 -18.27 4.73
C GLY A 195 5.78 -18.12 6.17
N LEU A 196 6.51 -17.04 6.46
CA LEU A 196 6.97 -16.73 7.82
C LEU A 196 5.79 -16.53 8.79
N ALA A 197 4.75 -15.80 8.38
CA ALA A 197 3.55 -15.62 9.20
C ALA A 197 2.84 -16.95 9.51
N ALA A 198 2.71 -17.83 8.51
CA ALA A 198 2.13 -19.17 8.68
C ALA A 198 2.92 -20.01 9.69
N VAL A 199 4.25 -20.02 9.59
CA VAL A 199 5.13 -20.74 10.52
C VAL A 199 5.01 -20.17 11.94
N CYS A 200 5.02 -18.85 12.11
CA CYS A 200 4.88 -18.22 13.42
C CYS A 200 3.51 -18.52 14.07
N MET A 201 2.40 -18.36 13.33
CA MET A 201 1.05 -18.61 13.85
C MET A 201 0.87 -20.07 14.26
N VAL A 202 1.21 -21.01 13.37
CA VAL A 202 1.06 -22.44 13.65
C VAL A 202 2.03 -22.88 14.73
N GLY A 203 3.29 -22.46 14.68
CA GLY A 203 4.32 -22.81 15.65
C GLY A 203 3.94 -22.38 17.07
N MET A 204 3.54 -21.12 17.26
CA MET A 204 3.13 -20.63 18.59
C MET A 204 1.87 -21.35 19.10
N HIS A 205 0.90 -21.62 18.23
CA HIS A 205 -0.30 -22.33 18.64
C HIS A 205 -0.05 -23.82 18.97
N ILE A 206 0.84 -24.49 18.24
CA ILE A 206 1.28 -25.86 18.56
C ILE A 206 2.01 -25.90 19.90
N LEU A 207 2.98 -25.00 20.12
CA LEU A 207 3.75 -24.95 21.37
C LEU A 207 2.83 -24.76 22.58
N ALA A 208 1.81 -23.91 22.45
CA ALA A 208 0.85 -23.67 23.53
C ALA A 208 -0.21 -24.78 23.69
N ASN A 209 -0.50 -25.59 22.66
CA ASN A 209 -1.63 -26.52 22.63
C ASN A 209 -1.28 -27.90 22.05
N ILE A 210 -0.09 -28.44 22.36
CA ILE A 210 0.42 -29.67 21.74
C ILE A 210 -0.52 -30.88 21.88
N SER A 211 -1.17 -31.04 23.03
CA SER A 211 -2.12 -32.14 23.28
C SER A 211 -3.36 -32.05 22.39
N LEU A 212 -3.85 -30.83 22.15
CA LEU A 212 -4.96 -30.56 21.24
C LEU A 212 -4.57 -30.93 19.81
N TRP A 213 -3.39 -30.50 19.36
CA TRP A 213 -2.88 -30.86 18.03
C TRP A 213 -2.72 -32.36 17.85
N LEU A 214 -2.12 -33.07 18.81
CA LEU A 214 -2.00 -34.53 18.75
C LEU A 214 -3.36 -35.23 18.62
N LYS A 215 -4.38 -34.73 19.32
CA LYS A 215 -5.76 -35.25 19.20
C LYS A 215 -6.34 -35.00 17.81
N HIS A 216 -6.11 -33.82 17.23
CA HIS A 216 -6.56 -33.50 15.88
C HIS A 216 -5.84 -34.32 14.80
N MET A 217 -4.52 -34.48 14.91
CA MET A 217 -3.72 -35.25 13.95
C MET A 217 -4.07 -36.74 13.96
N LYS A 218 -4.34 -37.34 15.13
CA LYS A 218 -4.77 -38.74 15.25
C LYS A 218 -6.14 -39.03 14.63
N ARG A 219 -6.98 -38.01 14.43
CA ARG A 219 -8.34 -38.14 13.88
C ARG A 219 -8.40 -37.88 12.37
N LEU A 220 -7.26 -37.60 11.73
CA LEU A 220 -7.19 -37.45 10.29
C LEU A 220 -7.38 -38.79 9.61
N THR A 221 -8.21 -38.79 8.57
CA THR A 221 -8.39 -39.95 7.69
C THR A 221 -7.18 -40.11 6.75
N ALA A 222 -7.01 -41.30 6.16
CA ALA A 222 -5.91 -41.59 5.25
C ALA A 222 -5.87 -40.63 4.03
N TYR A 223 -7.04 -40.28 3.46
CA TYR A 223 -7.08 -39.35 2.32
C TYR A 223 -6.62 -37.93 2.70
N GLN A 224 -6.92 -37.48 3.92
CA GLN A 224 -6.51 -36.16 4.41
C GLN A 224 -5.01 -36.10 4.66
N TRP A 225 -4.45 -37.17 5.20
CA TRP A 225 -3.00 -37.34 5.28
C TRP A 225 -2.37 -37.31 3.89
N GLY A 226 -2.97 -37.99 2.91
CA GLY A 226 -2.52 -37.93 1.51
C GLY A 226 -2.48 -36.50 0.96
N ILE A 227 -3.54 -35.70 1.20
CA ILE A 227 -3.57 -34.28 0.78
C ILE A 227 -2.49 -33.47 1.51
N ILE A 228 -2.39 -33.58 2.84
CA ILE A 228 -1.41 -32.82 3.64
C ILE A 228 0.02 -33.14 3.20
N VAL A 229 0.34 -34.43 3.05
CA VAL A 229 1.65 -34.89 2.58
C VAL A 229 1.93 -34.38 1.18
N SER A 230 0.95 -34.44 0.26
CA SER A 230 1.08 -33.88 -1.08
C SER A 230 1.39 -32.39 -1.06
N LEU A 231 0.66 -31.58 -0.28
CA LEU A 231 0.89 -30.13 -0.18
C LEU A 231 2.30 -29.83 0.32
N VAL A 232 2.76 -30.54 1.36
CA VAL A 232 4.11 -30.36 1.92
C VAL A 232 5.18 -30.77 0.92
N ILE A 233 5.04 -31.94 0.30
CA ILE A 233 6.00 -32.41 -0.71
C ILE A 233 6.05 -31.46 -1.90
N THR A 234 4.91 -30.98 -2.40
CA THR A 234 4.87 -30.02 -3.52
C THR A 234 5.59 -28.73 -3.17
N ALA A 235 5.37 -28.18 -1.97
CA ALA A 235 6.07 -26.96 -1.55
C ALA A 235 7.58 -27.19 -1.41
N LEU A 236 8.00 -28.29 -0.77
CA LEU A 236 9.41 -28.62 -0.61
C LEU A 236 10.08 -28.87 -1.96
N ALA A 237 9.44 -29.64 -2.85
CA ALA A 237 9.93 -29.91 -4.18
C ALA A 237 10.07 -28.62 -4.99
N TYR A 238 9.08 -27.73 -4.93
CA TYR A 238 9.15 -26.41 -5.57
C TYR A 238 10.41 -25.66 -5.14
N TYR A 239 10.61 -25.45 -3.84
CA TYR A 239 11.75 -24.67 -3.34
C TYR A 239 13.10 -25.37 -3.58
N ALA A 240 13.14 -26.70 -3.52
CA ALA A 240 14.33 -27.47 -3.88
C ALA A 240 14.69 -27.29 -5.36
N ILE A 241 13.70 -27.38 -6.26
CA ILE A 241 13.87 -27.12 -7.69
C ILE A 241 14.35 -25.69 -7.93
N GLN A 242 13.74 -24.69 -7.27
CA GLN A 242 14.21 -23.30 -7.40
C GLN A 242 15.67 -23.15 -6.96
N TYR A 243 16.04 -23.73 -5.83
CA TYR A 243 17.41 -23.66 -5.33
C TYR A 243 18.42 -24.37 -6.23
N ILE A 244 18.05 -25.53 -6.80
CA ILE A 244 18.92 -26.29 -7.70
C ILE A 244 19.15 -25.52 -9.02
N HIS A 245 18.10 -24.93 -9.59
CA HIS A 245 18.19 -24.26 -10.90
C HIS A 245 18.68 -22.82 -10.83
N TYR A 246 18.35 -22.08 -9.77
CA TYR A 246 18.60 -20.64 -9.68
C TYR A 246 19.51 -20.26 -8.50
N HIS A 247 19.94 -21.21 -7.68
CA HIS A 247 20.74 -20.97 -6.47
C HIS A 247 20.09 -19.99 -5.46
N SER A 248 18.77 -19.86 -5.54
CA SER A 248 17.96 -19.01 -4.66
C SER A 248 16.59 -19.65 -4.43
N LEU A 249 16.06 -19.53 -3.21
CA LEU A 249 14.69 -19.93 -2.90
C LEU A 249 13.65 -18.98 -3.51
N PHE A 250 14.05 -17.75 -3.79
CA PHE A 250 13.21 -16.70 -4.36
C PHE A 250 13.95 -16.08 -5.55
N PRO A 251 13.98 -16.76 -6.70
CA PRO A 251 14.71 -16.26 -7.85
C PRO A 251 14.04 -15.01 -8.44
N ALA A 252 14.86 -14.11 -8.96
CA ALA A 252 14.45 -12.94 -9.73
C ALA A 252 15.53 -12.68 -10.79
N PRO A 253 15.18 -12.44 -12.07
CA PRO A 253 16.15 -12.20 -13.15
C PRO A 253 17.22 -11.15 -12.81
N GLN A 254 16.85 -10.08 -12.11
CA GLN A 254 17.76 -8.99 -11.78
C GLN A 254 18.31 -9.01 -10.34
N GLY A 255 17.87 -9.94 -9.50
CA GLY A 255 18.19 -9.90 -8.06
C GLY A 255 17.35 -8.91 -7.25
N ASN A 256 17.80 -8.61 -6.03
CA ASN A 256 17.01 -7.86 -5.04
C ASN A 256 17.12 -6.34 -5.28
N PRO A 257 16.02 -5.57 -5.07
CA PRO A 257 16.09 -4.12 -5.04
C PRO A 257 17.06 -3.47 -4.03
N ALA A 258 17.74 -4.23 -3.17
CA ALA A 258 18.83 -3.71 -2.36
C ALA A 258 20.17 -3.70 -3.13
N ASP A 259 20.36 -4.62 -4.08
CA ASP A 259 21.63 -4.87 -4.77
C ASP A 259 22.01 -3.75 -5.73
N TRP A 260 21.03 -3.25 -6.49
CA TRP A 260 21.18 -2.05 -7.33
C TRP A 260 21.17 -0.73 -6.52
N PHE A 261 20.58 -0.70 -5.32
CA PHE A 261 20.46 0.52 -4.51
C PHE A 261 21.81 0.88 -3.94
N VAL A 262 22.60 -0.11 -3.53
CA VAL A 262 23.98 0.10 -3.08
C VAL A 262 24.91 0.56 -4.21
N ILE A 263 24.64 0.18 -5.46
CA ILE A 263 25.37 0.70 -6.64
C ILE A 263 25.02 2.17 -6.86
N SER A 264 23.73 2.51 -6.82
CA SER A 264 23.26 3.89 -7.00
C SER A 264 23.59 4.82 -5.84
N ASN A 265 23.74 4.28 -4.62
CA ASN A 265 23.91 5.05 -3.39
C ASN A 265 25.00 4.43 -2.49
N PRO A 266 26.25 4.34 -2.95
CA PRO A 266 27.32 3.65 -2.23
C PRO A 266 27.57 4.26 -0.84
N ASP A 267 27.49 5.59 -0.76
CA ASP A 267 27.78 6.37 0.44
C ASP A 267 26.57 6.58 1.36
N LYS A 268 25.44 5.89 1.11
CA LYS A 268 24.26 6.04 1.96
C LYS A 268 24.59 5.62 3.40
N PRO A 269 24.33 6.45 4.43
CA PRO A 269 24.63 6.09 5.81
C PRO A 269 23.96 4.78 6.23
N ARG A 270 24.65 4.02 7.08
CA ARG A 270 24.08 2.85 7.76
C ARG A 270 23.57 3.31 9.12
N GLU A 271 22.24 3.39 9.22
CA GLU A 271 21.54 3.81 10.42
C GLU A 271 21.82 2.85 11.58
N ALA A 272 22.00 3.40 12.77
CA ALA A 272 22.12 2.59 13.97
C ALA A 272 20.81 1.83 14.25
N LEU A 273 20.92 0.73 15.01
CA LEU A 273 19.79 -0.16 15.29
C LEU A 273 18.53 0.57 15.79
N PHE A 274 18.69 1.55 16.69
CA PHE A 274 17.58 2.28 17.29
C PHE A 274 16.90 3.23 16.29
N ASP A 275 17.69 3.94 15.48
CA ASP A 275 17.16 4.86 14.46
C ASP A 275 16.44 4.07 13.37
N TYR A 276 17.04 2.96 12.93
CA TYR A 276 16.42 2.05 11.98
C TYR A 276 15.13 1.41 12.53
N PHE A 277 15.12 1.02 13.81
CA PHE A 277 13.92 0.51 14.49
C PHE A 277 12.81 1.57 14.56
N THR A 278 13.15 2.81 14.85
CA THR A 278 12.20 3.93 14.87
C THR A 278 11.62 4.18 13.48
N ALA A 279 12.47 4.20 12.45
CA ALA A 279 12.04 4.31 11.05
C ALA A 279 11.12 3.14 10.65
N PHE A 280 11.48 1.91 11.03
CA PHE A 280 10.68 0.72 10.80
C PHE A 280 9.29 0.84 11.43
N LEU A 281 9.18 1.24 12.70
CA LEU A 281 7.88 1.42 13.36
C LEU A 281 7.05 2.52 12.69
N ASN A 282 7.65 3.67 12.41
CA ASN A 282 6.97 4.81 11.82
C ASN A 282 6.44 4.50 10.42
N SER A 283 7.26 3.90 9.56
CA SER A 283 6.88 3.56 8.18
C SER A 283 5.77 2.49 8.13
N ASN A 284 5.84 1.49 9.01
CA ASN A 284 4.79 0.49 9.12
C ASN A 284 3.49 1.07 9.69
N PHE A 285 3.56 2.01 10.64
CA PHE A 285 2.36 2.68 11.15
C PHE A 285 1.73 3.61 10.11
N ASP A 286 2.54 4.37 9.36
CA ASP A 286 2.06 5.28 8.32
C ASP A 286 1.33 4.52 7.19
N SER A 287 1.83 3.34 6.82
CA SER A 287 1.21 2.48 5.80
C SER A 287 -0.08 1.77 6.24
N PHE A 288 -0.45 1.83 7.52
CA PHE A 288 -1.83 1.52 7.94
C PHE A 288 -2.80 2.68 7.69
N ILE A 289 -2.28 3.90 7.74
CA ILE A 289 -3.07 5.13 7.73
C ILE A 289 -3.27 5.63 6.30
N LYS A 290 -2.23 5.61 5.47
CA LYS A 290 -2.22 6.19 4.14
C LYS A 290 -2.23 5.11 3.04
N PRO A 291 -2.89 5.37 1.90
CA PRO A 291 -2.62 4.60 0.68
C PRO A 291 -1.15 4.75 0.26
N TYR A 292 -0.60 3.74 -0.40
CA TYR A 292 0.81 3.70 -0.77
C TYR A 292 1.01 3.09 -2.15
N GLY A 293 1.67 3.82 -3.04
CA GLY A 293 2.08 3.32 -4.34
C GLY A 293 3.21 4.14 -4.94
N HIS A 294 3.42 4.00 -6.25
CA HIS A 294 4.48 4.70 -6.98
C HIS A 294 4.17 6.19 -7.19
N THR A 295 2.91 6.58 -7.04
CA THR A 295 2.43 7.95 -7.19
C THR A 295 1.67 8.40 -5.94
N LEU A 296 1.50 9.72 -5.79
CA LEU A 296 0.73 10.28 -4.68
C LEU A 296 -0.77 10.06 -4.90
N PHE A 297 -1.43 9.49 -3.89
CA PHE A 297 -2.88 9.39 -3.86
C PHE A 297 -3.49 10.68 -3.31
N ILE A 298 -4.61 11.12 -3.89
CA ILE A 298 -5.35 12.27 -3.39
C ILE A 298 -5.95 11.89 -2.04
N ASP A 299 -5.66 12.68 -1.02
CA ASP A 299 -6.13 12.41 0.33
C ASP A 299 -6.44 13.71 1.12
N SER A 300 -7.17 13.57 2.22
CA SER A 300 -7.51 14.68 3.11
C SER A 300 -6.80 14.55 4.45
N THR A 301 -6.31 15.69 4.97
CA THR A 301 -5.72 15.77 6.31
C THR A 301 -6.70 15.33 7.39
N LEU A 302 -7.99 15.66 7.23
CA LEU A 302 -9.05 15.23 8.14
C LEU A 302 -9.14 13.70 8.22
N ARG A 303 -9.20 12.99 7.09
CA ARG A 303 -9.23 11.53 7.08
C ARG A 303 -8.01 10.96 7.79
N VAL A 304 -6.80 11.42 7.41
CA VAL A 304 -5.53 10.97 7.98
C VAL A 304 -5.52 11.16 9.50
N SER A 305 -5.96 12.31 10.01
CA SER A 305 -6.03 12.55 11.46
C SER A 305 -7.05 11.64 12.14
N VAL A 306 -8.26 11.49 11.59
CA VAL A 306 -9.33 10.69 12.20
C VAL A 306 -8.97 9.20 12.24
N ILE A 307 -8.40 8.66 11.15
CA ILE A 307 -7.95 7.26 11.13
C ILE A 307 -6.76 7.06 12.07
N THR A 308 -5.84 8.01 12.17
CA THR A 308 -4.71 7.95 13.10
C THR A 308 -5.21 7.84 14.54
N ILE A 309 -6.11 8.73 14.95
CA ILE A 309 -6.74 8.71 16.28
C ILE A 309 -7.46 7.38 16.52
N THR A 310 -8.21 6.91 15.52
CA THR A 310 -8.97 5.65 15.61
C THR A 310 -8.05 4.45 15.83
N LEU A 311 -7.01 4.30 14.99
CA LEU A 311 -6.08 3.17 15.08
C LEU A 311 -5.22 3.23 16.34
N SER A 312 -4.69 4.40 16.70
CA SER A 312 -3.91 4.57 17.94
C SER A 312 -4.75 4.22 19.17
N THR A 313 -5.99 4.71 19.24
CA THR A 313 -6.90 4.42 20.36
C THR A 313 -7.20 2.92 20.46
N ILE A 314 -7.47 2.27 19.31
CA ILE A 314 -7.69 0.82 19.25
C ILE A 314 -6.48 0.04 19.76
N PHE A 315 -5.27 0.34 19.27
CA PHE A 315 -4.07 -0.39 19.66
C PHE A 315 -3.74 -0.23 21.14
N ILE A 316 -3.91 0.96 21.71
CA ILE A 316 -3.72 1.22 23.15
C ILE A 316 -4.74 0.42 23.97
N LEU A 317 -6.03 0.50 23.65
CA LEU A 317 -7.07 -0.19 24.40
C LEU A 317 -6.99 -1.72 24.26
N LEU A 318 -6.51 -2.21 23.12
CA LEU A 318 -6.31 -3.63 22.90
C LEU A 318 -5.25 -4.19 23.85
N LEU A 319 -4.13 -3.49 24.05
CA LEU A 319 -3.11 -3.87 25.03
C LEU A 319 -3.69 -3.94 26.45
N VAL A 320 -4.50 -2.95 26.85
CA VAL A 320 -5.18 -2.94 28.15
C VAL A 320 -6.06 -4.18 28.30
N VAL A 321 -6.88 -4.52 27.31
CA VAL A 321 -7.78 -5.70 27.39
C VAL A 321 -7.02 -7.04 27.37
N LEU A 322 -5.84 -7.10 26.77
CA LEU A 322 -5.00 -8.31 26.80
C LEU A 322 -4.34 -8.49 28.18
N ILE A 323 -3.89 -7.41 28.81
CA ILE A 323 -3.18 -7.43 30.11
C ILE A 323 -4.15 -7.65 31.28
N PHE A 324 -5.26 -6.92 31.31
CA PHE A 324 -6.18 -6.96 32.45
C PHE A 324 -7.18 -8.12 32.37
N ASN A 325 -7.22 -8.95 33.42
CA ASN A 325 -8.10 -10.10 33.51
C ASN A 325 -9.53 -9.67 33.85
N TYR A 326 -10.41 -9.64 32.85
CA TYR A 326 -11.85 -9.58 33.10
C TYR A 326 -12.39 -11.01 33.19
N ASN A 327 -13.01 -11.33 34.33
CA ASN A 327 -13.64 -12.62 34.58
C ASN A 327 -14.63 -12.96 33.45
N ASN A 328 -14.56 -14.21 32.96
CA ASN A 328 -15.52 -14.91 32.06
C ASN A 328 -15.17 -15.17 30.58
N ASP A 329 -13.94 -14.97 30.08
CA ASP A 329 -13.60 -15.46 28.71
C ASP A 329 -12.12 -15.83 28.48
N GLY A 330 -11.66 -16.88 29.19
CA GLY A 330 -10.26 -17.30 29.19
C GLY A 330 -9.75 -17.82 27.85
N ALA A 331 -10.59 -18.50 27.05
CA ALA A 331 -10.15 -19.15 25.82
C ALA A 331 -9.84 -18.16 24.69
N VAL A 332 -10.74 -17.21 24.41
CA VAL A 332 -10.53 -16.17 23.39
C VAL A 332 -9.33 -15.29 23.74
N ARG A 333 -9.21 -14.91 25.03
CA ARG A 333 -8.06 -14.14 25.52
C ARG A 333 -6.74 -14.89 25.34
N LEU A 334 -6.70 -16.17 25.74
CA LEU A 334 -5.49 -16.98 25.60
C LEU A 334 -5.10 -17.16 24.13
N PHE A 335 -6.08 -17.39 23.25
CA PHE A 335 -5.85 -17.46 21.81
C PHE A 335 -5.29 -16.14 21.26
N LEU A 336 -5.85 -14.99 21.63
CA LEU A 336 -5.32 -13.69 21.24
C LEU A 336 -3.88 -13.49 21.72
N ILE A 337 -3.56 -13.84 22.96
CA ILE A 337 -2.19 -13.75 23.48
C ILE A 337 -1.23 -14.61 22.63
N GLN A 338 -1.60 -15.86 22.32
CA GLN A 338 -0.79 -16.74 21.48
C GLN A 338 -0.54 -16.13 20.09
N MET A 339 -1.57 -15.56 19.48
CA MET A 339 -1.47 -14.94 18.15
C MET A 339 -0.68 -13.62 18.18
N PHE A 340 -0.82 -12.79 19.22
CA PHE A 340 0.02 -11.59 19.38
C PHE A 340 1.49 -11.95 19.63
N LEU A 341 1.78 -13.00 20.40
CA LEU A 341 3.14 -13.51 20.53
C LEU A 341 3.69 -13.99 19.18
N SER A 342 2.87 -14.65 18.36
CA SER A 342 3.30 -15.04 17.00
C SER A 342 3.61 -13.85 16.09
N LEU A 343 2.83 -12.76 16.19
CA LEU A 343 3.11 -11.51 15.50
C LEU A 343 4.41 -10.86 16.00
N ILE A 344 4.68 -10.86 17.32
CA ILE A 344 5.93 -10.33 17.87
C ILE A 344 7.12 -11.13 17.33
N VAL A 345 7.05 -12.46 17.37
CA VAL A 345 8.11 -13.32 16.82
C VAL A 345 8.32 -13.04 15.33
N PHE A 346 7.24 -12.93 14.55
CA PHE A 346 7.29 -12.55 13.14
C PHE A 346 8.01 -11.20 12.95
N LEU A 347 7.63 -10.17 13.71
CA LEU A 347 8.19 -8.82 13.59
C LEU A 347 9.67 -8.81 13.93
N VAL A 348 10.11 -9.57 14.94
CA VAL A 348 11.52 -9.69 15.31
C VAL A 348 12.32 -10.32 14.16
N PHE A 349 11.89 -11.46 13.63
CA PHE A 349 12.59 -12.10 12.51
C PHE A 349 12.63 -11.19 11.27
N TYR A 350 11.50 -10.59 10.94
CA TYR A 350 11.39 -9.70 9.80
C TYR A 350 12.30 -8.47 9.93
N PHE A 351 12.28 -7.83 11.09
CA PHE A 351 13.13 -6.68 11.39
C PHE A 351 14.62 -7.02 11.30
N LEU A 352 15.05 -8.16 11.85
CA LEU A 352 16.46 -8.58 11.80
C LEU A 352 16.93 -8.83 10.36
N VAL A 353 16.07 -9.41 9.51
CA VAL A 353 16.39 -9.60 8.08
C VAL A 353 16.55 -8.25 7.37
N LEU A 354 15.63 -7.32 7.60
CA LEU A 354 15.70 -5.98 7.00
C LEU A 354 16.90 -5.18 7.51
N TYR A 355 17.17 -5.20 8.81
CA TYR A 355 18.32 -4.50 9.39
C TYR A 355 19.64 -5.06 8.85
N LYS A 356 19.76 -6.38 8.70
CA LYS A 356 20.94 -6.99 8.05
C LYS A 356 21.11 -6.49 6.62
N MET A 357 20.03 -6.48 5.83
CA MET A 357 20.04 -5.97 4.46
C MET A 357 20.43 -4.49 4.41
N HIS A 358 19.90 -3.68 5.32
CA HIS A 358 20.24 -2.27 5.46
C HIS A 358 21.72 -2.08 5.78
N MET A 359 22.27 -2.81 6.76
CA MET A 359 23.70 -2.70 7.09
C MET A 359 24.59 -3.04 5.90
N GLN A 360 24.18 -3.99 5.06
CA GLN A 360 24.91 -4.37 3.85
C GLN A 360 24.81 -3.31 2.74
N THR A 361 23.62 -2.75 2.50
CA THR A 361 23.32 -2.00 1.26
C THR A 361 22.95 -0.53 1.46
N GLY A 362 22.64 -0.11 2.67
CA GLY A 362 22.08 1.21 2.98
C GLY A 362 20.59 1.32 2.65
N TYR A 363 19.98 0.26 2.11
CA TYR A 363 18.60 0.26 1.68
C TYR A 363 17.63 0.36 2.87
N MET A 364 16.72 1.34 2.82
CA MET A 364 15.70 1.58 3.85
C MET A 364 14.32 1.02 3.48
N GLY A 365 14.21 0.38 2.31
CA GLY A 365 12.93 -0.08 1.78
C GLY A 365 12.35 -1.30 2.51
N ALA A 366 11.23 -1.79 1.99
CA ALA A 366 10.46 -2.91 2.55
C ALA A 366 9.88 -2.67 3.96
N MET A 367 9.72 -1.42 4.41
CA MET A 367 9.10 -1.10 5.71
C MET A 367 7.60 -0.78 5.59
N GLN A 368 6.80 -1.68 5.02
CA GLN A 368 5.36 -1.44 4.77
C GLN A 368 4.48 -2.46 5.49
N ALA A 369 3.34 -1.99 6.00
CA ALA A 369 2.43 -2.81 6.77
C ALA A 369 1.88 -4.02 5.98
N ARG A 370 1.80 -3.90 4.65
CA ARG A 370 1.36 -4.99 3.76
C ARG A 370 2.10 -6.31 3.98
N TYR A 371 3.36 -6.26 4.42
CA TYR A 371 4.16 -7.46 4.64
C TYR A 371 3.69 -8.32 5.83
N PHE A 372 2.88 -7.78 6.73
CA PHE A 372 2.27 -8.53 7.83
C PHE A 372 0.74 -8.50 7.82
N TYR A 373 0.12 -8.15 6.69
CA TYR A 373 -1.34 -8.22 6.54
C TYR A 373 -1.91 -9.64 6.62
N GLY A 374 -1.06 -10.68 6.59
CA GLY A 374 -1.45 -12.02 7.01
C GLY A 374 -2.02 -12.08 8.45
N TYR A 375 -1.72 -11.08 9.29
CA TYR A 375 -2.26 -10.91 10.65
C TYR A 375 -3.46 -9.96 10.73
N LEU A 376 -4.02 -9.46 9.62
CA LEU A 376 -5.25 -8.64 9.68
C LEU A 376 -6.41 -9.33 10.43
N PRO A 377 -6.65 -10.66 10.27
CA PRO A 377 -7.68 -11.35 11.06
C PRO A 377 -7.45 -11.30 12.58
N LEU A 378 -6.19 -11.26 13.04
CA LEU A 378 -5.84 -11.10 14.45
C LEU A 378 -6.27 -9.73 14.96
N PHE A 379 -5.93 -8.65 14.24
CA PHE A 379 -6.34 -7.30 14.62
C PHE A 379 -7.87 -7.16 14.62
N ALA A 380 -8.53 -7.71 13.60
CA ALA A 380 -9.98 -7.76 13.51
C ALA A 380 -10.61 -8.46 14.73
N LEU A 381 -10.08 -9.63 15.13
CA LEU A 381 -10.55 -10.37 16.30
C LEU A 381 -10.29 -9.59 17.60
N GLY A 382 -9.12 -8.96 17.73
CA GLY A 382 -8.78 -8.13 18.88
C GLY A 382 -9.78 -6.99 19.08
N ILE A 383 -10.12 -6.27 18.00
CA ILE A 383 -11.12 -5.20 18.00
C ILE A 383 -12.51 -5.75 18.34
N ALA A 384 -12.94 -6.85 17.69
CA ALA A 384 -14.23 -7.45 17.96
C ALA A 384 -14.36 -7.88 19.43
N ASN A 385 -13.34 -8.54 19.98
CA ASN A 385 -13.30 -8.94 21.39
C ASN A 385 -13.30 -7.73 22.34
N LEU A 386 -12.55 -6.67 22.03
CA LEU A 386 -12.54 -5.41 22.79
C LEU A 386 -13.94 -4.78 22.84
N LEU A 387 -14.60 -4.64 21.69
CA LEU A 387 -15.94 -4.05 21.60
C LEU A 387 -17.02 -4.93 22.23
N ASP A 388 -16.85 -6.27 22.20
CA ASP A 388 -17.75 -7.21 22.87
C ASP A 388 -17.65 -7.08 24.40
N LYS A 389 -16.44 -6.91 24.94
CA LYS A 389 -16.22 -6.69 26.38
C LYS A 389 -16.71 -5.34 26.88
N LEU A 390 -16.67 -4.31 26.03
CA LEU A 390 -17.12 -2.96 26.37
C LEU A 390 -18.63 -2.74 26.18
N LYS A 391 -19.45 -3.79 26.08
CA LYS A 391 -20.88 -3.71 25.70
C LYS A 391 -21.71 -2.63 26.40
N ALA A 392 -21.46 -2.37 27.68
CA ALA A 392 -22.18 -1.38 28.50
C ALA A 392 -21.41 -0.06 28.73
N ASN A 393 -20.26 0.14 28.09
CA ASN A 393 -19.36 1.26 28.35
C ASN A 393 -19.51 2.37 27.29
N LYS A 394 -19.54 3.64 27.71
CA LYS A 394 -19.52 4.80 26.80
C LYS A 394 -18.32 4.78 25.85
N ILE A 395 -17.18 4.22 26.26
CA ILE A 395 -15.97 4.05 25.44
C ILE A 395 -16.29 3.26 24.16
N ARG A 396 -17.12 2.21 24.24
CA ARG A 396 -17.53 1.42 23.07
C ARG A 396 -18.22 2.29 22.02
N ASN A 397 -19.14 3.14 22.44
CA ASN A 397 -19.90 3.99 21.53
C ASN A 397 -18.99 5.03 20.86
N VAL A 398 -18.06 5.61 21.62
CA VAL A 398 -17.05 6.54 21.07
C VAL A 398 -16.17 5.83 20.05
N MET A 399 -15.70 4.62 20.34
CA MET A 399 -14.92 3.83 19.39
C MET A 399 -15.70 3.51 18.12
N MET A 400 -16.95 3.05 18.25
CA MET A 400 -17.81 2.75 17.09
C MET A 400 -18.08 3.99 16.25
N LEU A 401 -18.25 5.16 16.89
CA LEU A 401 -18.39 6.44 16.19
C LEU A 401 -17.12 6.80 15.42
N LEU A 402 -15.94 6.69 16.05
CA LEU A 402 -14.65 6.95 15.42
C LEU A 402 -14.39 5.99 14.24
N MET A 403 -14.69 4.71 14.40
CA MET A 403 -14.58 3.71 13.33
C MET A 403 -15.56 3.99 12.20
N SER A 404 -16.80 4.37 12.51
CA SER A 404 -17.80 4.73 11.49
C SER A 404 -17.40 5.98 10.71
N ALA A 405 -16.92 7.01 11.41
CA ALA A 405 -16.40 8.22 10.77
C ALA A 405 -15.19 7.90 9.89
N SER A 406 -14.27 7.05 10.37
CA SER A 406 -13.12 6.60 9.59
C SER A 406 -13.55 5.81 8.35
N LEU A 407 -14.55 4.92 8.45
CA LEU A 407 -15.07 4.16 7.31
C LEU A 407 -15.68 5.06 6.24
N ILE A 408 -16.46 6.07 6.65
CA ILE A 408 -17.02 7.05 5.72
C ILE A 408 -15.89 7.83 5.03
N LEU A 409 -14.89 8.28 5.80
CA LEU A 409 -13.77 9.04 5.26
C LEU A 409 -12.81 8.18 4.42
N SER A 410 -12.78 6.85 4.58
CA SER A 410 -12.04 5.93 3.70
C SER A 410 -12.54 5.98 2.24
N ALA A 411 -13.76 6.45 2.00
CA ALA A 411 -14.25 6.70 0.65
C ALA A 411 -13.49 7.83 -0.06
N TYR A 412 -12.87 8.76 0.68
CA TYR A 412 -12.21 9.92 0.10
C TYR A 412 -11.07 9.54 -0.85
N PRO A 413 -9.99 8.84 -0.41
CA PRO A 413 -8.91 8.48 -1.32
C PRO A 413 -9.37 7.53 -2.43
N ALA A 414 -10.38 6.69 -2.17
CA ALA A 414 -10.96 5.79 -3.18
C ALA A 414 -11.64 6.56 -4.32
N TRP A 415 -12.43 7.60 -4.03
CA TRP A 415 -13.31 8.24 -5.01
C TRP A 415 -12.87 9.65 -5.44
N ALA A 416 -11.99 10.32 -4.70
CA ALA A 416 -11.66 11.73 -4.93
C ALA A 416 -11.23 12.00 -6.37
N SER A 417 -10.30 11.21 -6.92
CA SER A 417 -9.83 11.39 -8.30
C SER A 417 -10.97 11.23 -9.33
N SER A 418 -11.79 10.18 -9.20
CA SER A 418 -12.93 9.94 -10.11
C SER A 418 -14.01 11.02 -10.00
N ILE A 419 -14.33 11.48 -8.78
CA ILE A 419 -15.30 12.55 -8.55
C ILE A 419 -14.78 13.88 -9.13
N PHE A 420 -13.51 14.22 -8.89
CA PHE A 420 -12.90 15.43 -9.44
C PHE A 420 -12.94 15.40 -10.97
N LYS A 421 -12.56 14.28 -11.60
CA LYS A 421 -12.70 14.08 -13.06
C LYS A 421 -14.14 14.30 -13.53
N THR A 422 -15.13 13.77 -12.82
CA THR A 422 -16.56 13.87 -13.18
C THR A 422 -17.11 15.30 -13.02
N LEU A 423 -16.66 16.02 -11.98
CA LEU A 423 -17.02 17.41 -11.74
C LEU A 423 -16.27 18.39 -12.66
N GLY A 424 -15.43 17.89 -13.57
CA GLY A 424 -14.60 18.70 -14.45
C GLY A 424 -13.46 19.41 -13.73
N ILE A 425 -13.21 19.07 -12.46
CA ILE A 425 -12.05 19.52 -11.70
C ILE A 425 -10.88 18.65 -12.15
N GLN A 426 -10.12 19.17 -13.10
CA GLN A 426 -8.91 18.51 -13.59
C GLN A 426 -7.73 19.09 -12.83
N ASP A 427 -6.97 18.21 -12.17
CA ASP A 427 -5.68 18.58 -11.62
C ASP A 427 -4.56 18.21 -12.59
N VAL A 428 -3.64 19.15 -12.78
CA VAL A 428 -2.51 19.00 -13.70
C VAL A 428 -1.26 19.46 -13.00
N GLY A 429 -0.21 18.65 -13.05
CA GLY A 429 1.12 19.14 -12.76
C GLY A 429 2.13 18.06 -12.44
N GLN A 430 3.21 18.48 -11.82
CA GLN A 430 4.34 17.66 -11.41
C GLN A 430 4.31 17.53 -9.88
N TYR A 431 3.97 16.35 -9.39
CA TYR A 431 3.68 16.11 -7.96
C TYR A 431 4.90 15.74 -7.12
N THR A 432 6.04 15.57 -7.77
CA THR A 432 7.31 15.18 -7.15
C THR A 432 8.40 16.17 -7.54
N GLY A 433 9.42 16.29 -6.69
CA GLY A 433 10.59 17.11 -6.98
C GLY A 433 11.82 16.50 -6.33
N ASN A 434 12.87 16.34 -7.12
CA ASN A 434 14.16 15.73 -6.72
C ASN A 434 15.35 16.63 -7.05
N LYS A 435 15.08 17.79 -7.65
CA LYS A 435 16.07 18.78 -8.08
C LYS A 435 15.70 20.13 -7.48
N THR A 436 16.71 20.90 -7.11
CA THR A 436 16.52 22.33 -6.83
C THR A 436 17.43 23.10 -7.76
N TYR A 437 16.94 24.22 -8.27
CA TYR A 437 17.83 25.23 -8.85
C TYR A 437 18.38 26.12 -7.73
N ALA A 438 19.44 26.87 -8.02
CA ALA A 438 20.00 27.85 -7.10
C ALA A 438 18.90 28.81 -6.58
N PRO A 439 19.09 29.52 -5.45
CA PRO A 439 18.03 30.36 -4.88
C PRO A 439 17.46 31.40 -5.85
N LEU A 440 16.16 31.67 -5.76
CA LEU A 440 15.44 32.71 -6.50
C LEU A 440 15.75 34.07 -5.89
N VAL A 441 16.93 34.61 -6.19
CA VAL A 441 17.38 35.95 -5.77
C VAL A 441 16.87 37.03 -6.71
N ASP A 442 17.08 38.30 -6.34
CA ASP A 442 16.71 39.43 -7.18
C ASP A 442 17.32 39.34 -8.58
N GLY A 443 16.51 39.68 -9.60
CA GLY A 443 16.87 39.53 -11.01
C GLY A 443 16.71 38.13 -11.60
N ARG A 444 16.53 37.07 -10.80
CA ARG A 444 16.27 35.71 -11.32
C ARG A 444 14.79 35.46 -11.59
N VAL A 445 14.53 34.61 -12.59
CA VAL A 445 13.17 34.29 -13.05
C VAL A 445 13.01 32.79 -13.21
N PHE A 446 12.06 32.21 -12.48
CA PHE A 446 11.68 30.81 -12.66
C PHE A 446 10.32 30.72 -13.32
N GLU A 447 10.22 29.89 -14.34
CA GLU A 447 8.98 29.71 -15.08
C GLU A 447 8.66 28.25 -15.35
N GLN A 448 7.38 27.96 -15.44
CA GLN A 448 6.87 26.67 -15.87
C GLN A 448 5.76 26.90 -16.88
N THR A 449 5.90 26.33 -18.07
CA THR A 449 4.81 26.32 -19.04
C THR A 449 3.79 25.24 -18.69
N PHE A 450 2.51 25.50 -18.96
CA PHE A 450 1.45 24.51 -18.79
C PHE A 450 0.35 24.65 -19.84
N THR A 451 -0.33 23.54 -20.14
CA THR A 451 -1.50 23.52 -21.00
C THR A 451 -2.76 23.61 -20.13
N ALA A 452 -3.66 24.55 -20.44
CA ALA A 452 -4.89 24.70 -19.68
C ALA A 452 -5.88 23.57 -19.98
N GLU A 453 -6.34 22.87 -18.94
CA GLU A 453 -7.32 21.78 -19.08
C GLU A 453 -8.78 22.24 -18.93
N GLY A 454 -8.97 23.48 -18.46
CA GLY A 454 -10.26 24.12 -18.30
C GLY A 454 -10.20 25.62 -18.57
N THR A 455 -11.37 26.27 -18.56
CA THR A 455 -11.50 27.71 -18.83
C THR A 455 -11.36 28.59 -17.59
N LYS A 456 -11.28 27.96 -16.42
CA LYS A 456 -11.09 28.57 -15.11
C LYS A 456 -9.94 27.85 -14.43
N LEU A 457 -9.11 28.57 -13.70
CA LEU A 457 -8.14 28.02 -12.75
C LEU A 457 -8.55 28.51 -11.36
N GLN A 458 -8.87 27.60 -10.46
CA GLN A 458 -9.39 27.90 -9.12
C GLN A 458 -8.27 28.19 -8.14
N SER A 459 -7.25 27.33 -8.14
CA SER A 459 -6.09 27.43 -7.28
C SER A 459 -4.88 26.74 -7.91
N MET A 460 -3.70 27.05 -7.39
CA MET A 460 -2.48 26.32 -7.68
C MET A 460 -1.71 26.04 -6.40
N LYS A 461 -0.97 24.93 -6.37
CA LYS A 461 0.01 24.64 -5.33
C LYS A 461 1.40 24.58 -5.93
N LEU A 462 2.37 25.13 -5.21
CA LEU A 462 3.78 25.14 -5.61
C LEU A 462 4.61 24.48 -4.51
N LEU A 463 5.53 23.59 -4.87
CA LEU A 463 6.45 22.98 -3.90
C LEU A 463 7.68 23.88 -3.73
N LEU A 464 7.74 24.59 -2.61
CA LEU A 464 8.77 25.60 -2.36
C LEU A 464 9.68 25.15 -1.21
N ALA A 465 10.97 25.49 -1.32
CA ALA A 465 11.96 25.23 -0.29
C ALA A 465 12.60 26.53 0.18
N THR A 466 12.91 26.58 1.46
CA THR A 466 13.55 27.71 2.14
C THR A 466 14.99 27.42 2.53
N TYR A 467 15.46 26.18 2.37
CA TYR A 467 16.79 25.71 2.82
C TYR A 467 17.00 25.96 4.33
N ALA A 468 15.94 25.80 5.12
CA ALA A 468 15.92 26.12 6.55
C ALA A 468 16.39 27.55 6.94
N ARG A 469 16.27 28.53 6.03
CA ARG A 469 16.65 29.93 6.26
C ARG A 469 15.54 30.74 6.93
N VAL A 470 15.93 31.86 7.56
CA VAL A 470 14.98 32.91 8.02
C VAL A 470 14.64 33.82 6.85
N ASN A 471 13.69 33.38 6.02
CA ASN A 471 13.34 34.12 4.81
C ASN A 471 12.45 35.32 5.12
N THR A 472 12.77 36.46 4.53
CA THR A 472 12.07 37.74 4.72
C THR A 472 11.63 38.39 3.41
N ALA A 473 12.01 37.80 2.27
CA ALA A 473 11.68 38.29 0.94
C ALA A 473 10.20 38.10 0.56
N ILE A 474 9.79 38.75 -0.52
CA ILE A 474 8.47 38.60 -1.12
C ILE A 474 8.61 37.85 -2.45
N VAL A 475 7.90 36.74 -2.58
CA VAL A 475 7.81 35.98 -3.83
C VAL A 475 6.63 36.52 -4.62
N LYS A 476 6.90 37.07 -5.80
CA LYS A 476 5.90 37.47 -6.78
C LYS A 476 5.55 36.27 -7.66
N VAL A 477 4.27 35.96 -7.78
CA VAL A 477 3.78 34.85 -8.60
C VAL A 477 2.81 35.37 -9.65
N ASN A 478 3.11 35.09 -10.91
CA ASN A 478 2.31 35.49 -12.06
C ASN A 478 1.80 34.27 -12.85
N ILE A 479 0.64 34.41 -13.48
CA ILE A 479 0.24 33.58 -14.61
C ILE A 479 0.18 34.47 -15.84
N LEU A 480 0.89 34.10 -16.89
CA LEU A 480 1.00 34.84 -18.13
C LEU A 480 0.44 33.99 -19.29
N SER A 481 -0.05 34.65 -20.34
CA SER A 481 -0.15 34.00 -21.66
C SER A 481 1.23 33.93 -22.34
N MET A 482 1.33 33.13 -23.42
CA MET A 482 2.58 32.94 -24.17
C MET A 482 3.14 34.22 -24.82
N ASP A 483 2.35 35.28 -24.93
CA ASP A 483 2.75 36.64 -25.33
C ASP A 483 3.18 37.51 -24.13
N GLU A 484 3.46 36.89 -22.99
CA GLU A 484 3.85 37.49 -21.70
C GLU A 484 2.81 38.43 -21.06
N LYS A 485 1.58 38.48 -21.55
CA LYS A 485 0.53 39.27 -20.91
C LYS A 485 0.14 38.66 -19.57
N THR A 486 0.26 39.44 -18.49
CA THR A 486 -0.18 39.03 -17.15
C THR A 486 -1.69 38.82 -17.08
N LEU A 487 -2.09 37.61 -16.74
CA LEU A 487 -3.48 37.19 -16.53
C LEU A 487 -3.84 37.13 -15.04
N PHE A 488 -2.86 36.79 -14.19
CA PHE A 488 -2.99 36.78 -12.74
C PHE A 488 -1.67 37.17 -12.08
N GLN A 489 -1.73 37.82 -10.92
CA GLN A 489 -0.57 38.20 -10.13
C GLN A 489 -0.92 38.19 -8.64
N THR A 490 -0.02 37.64 -7.82
CA THR A 490 -0.10 37.71 -6.37
C THR A 490 1.29 37.76 -5.74
N TYR A 491 1.34 38.01 -4.43
CA TYR A 491 2.57 38.11 -3.64
C TYR A 491 2.47 37.22 -2.41
N ILE A 492 3.54 36.49 -2.12
CA ILE A 492 3.64 35.56 -1.00
C ILE A 492 4.80 36.01 -0.12
N SER A 493 4.56 36.14 1.18
CA SER A 493 5.67 36.33 2.11
C SER A 493 6.44 35.04 2.25
N SER A 494 7.76 35.07 2.02
CA SER A 494 8.61 33.90 2.20
C SER A 494 8.68 33.40 3.66
N LYS A 495 8.27 34.23 4.62
CA LYS A 495 8.09 33.87 6.05
C LYS A 495 7.01 32.80 6.25
N ASP A 496 6.00 32.80 5.40
CA ASP A 496 4.83 31.90 5.50
C ASP A 496 5.07 30.57 4.79
N ILE A 497 6.22 30.42 4.12
CA ILE A 497 6.62 29.21 3.41
C ILE A 497 7.36 28.29 4.38
N ARG A 498 6.81 27.10 4.63
CA ARG A 498 7.53 26.04 5.35
C ARG A 498 8.52 25.38 4.40
N ASP A 499 9.67 24.97 4.93
CA ASP A 499 10.68 24.31 4.10
C ASP A 499 10.15 23.01 3.49
N ASN A 500 10.53 22.76 2.23
CA ASN A 500 10.14 21.60 1.43
C ASN A 500 8.63 21.29 1.49
N SER A 501 7.78 22.31 1.34
CA SER A 501 6.34 22.18 1.52
C SER A 501 5.52 22.74 0.37
N TRP A 502 4.33 22.16 0.18
CA TRP A 502 3.35 22.63 -0.79
C TRP A 502 2.66 23.89 -0.27
N HIS A 503 2.81 25.00 -1.00
CA HIS A 503 2.16 26.27 -0.70
C HIS A 503 0.94 26.48 -1.63
N ASN A 504 -0.24 26.72 -1.05
CA ASN A 504 -1.48 26.86 -1.80
C ASN A 504 -1.81 28.32 -2.12
N ILE A 505 -2.15 28.60 -3.37
CA ILE A 505 -2.43 29.93 -3.89
C ILE A 505 -3.80 29.89 -4.55
N SER A 506 -4.75 30.65 -4.01
CA SER A 506 -6.06 30.83 -4.63
C SER A 506 -5.93 31.80 -5.81
N THR A 507 -6.37 31.39 -6.99
CA THR A 507 -6.23 32.19 -8.22
C THR A 507 -7.59 32.72 -8.68
N ASN A 508 -8.61 31.85 -8.74
CA ASN A 508 -9.93 32.15 -9.31
C ASN A 508 -9.88 32.79 -10.71
N LEU A 509 -8.82 32.51 -11.47
CA LEU A 509 -8.58 33.04 -12.80
C LEU A 509 -9.61 32.47 -13.78
N LYS A 510 -10.21 33.34 -14.60
CA LYS A 510 -11.21 32.97 -15.62
C LYS A 510 -10.72 33.36 -17.01
N GLY A 511 -11.29 32.75 -18.04
CA GLY A 511 -11.02 33.11 -19.43
C GLY A 511 -9.78 32.42 -20.02
N LEU A 512 -9.33 31.33 -19.38
CA LEU A 512 -8.37 30.43 -20.02
C LEU A 512 -9.06 29.70 -21.19
N VAL A 513 -8.28 29.32 -22.20
CA VAL A 513 -8.76 28.54 -23.34
C VAL A 513 -8.21 27.13 -23.19
N LYS A 514 -9.11 26.14 -23.10
CA LYS A 514 -8.72 24.73 -22.99
C LYS A 514 -7.81 24.32 -24.15
N GLY A 515 -6.73 23.60 -23.86
CA GLY A 515 -5.71 23.17 -24.80
C GLY A 515 -4.67 24.24 -25.17
N ARG A 516 -4.80 25.47 -24.66
CA ARG A 516 -3.82 26.55 -24.89
C ARG A 516 -2.75 26.55 -23.80
N MET A 517 -1.53 26.90 -24.17
CA MET A 517 -0.40 27.02 -23.24
C MET A 517 -0.36 28.38 -22.54
N TYR A 518 0.14 28.38 -21.30
CA TYR A 518 0.31 29.50 -20.39
C TYR A 518 1.59 29.32 -19.57
N ILE A 519 2.00 30.36 -18.84
CA ILE A 519 3.25 30.38 -18.06
C ILE A 519 2.94 30.72 -16.60
N ILE A 520 3.48 29.94 -15.66
CA ILE A 520 3.59 30.35 -14.25
C ILE A 520 4.98 30.97 -14.08
N ARG A 521 5.08 32.22 -13.64
CA ARG A 521 6.36 32.94 -13.46
C ARG A 521 6.54 33.34 -11.99
N LEU A 522 7.66 32.97 -11.40
CA LEU A 522 8.09 33.33 -10.06
C LEU A 522 9.29 34.28 -10.15
N THR A 523 9.21 35.39 -9.42
CA THR A 523 10.34 36.30 -9.17
C THR A 523 10.34 36.70 -7.70
N SER A 524 11.49 37.14 -7.17
CA SER A 524 11.58 37.56 -5.78
C SER A 524 12.36 38.87 -5.65
N PRO A 525 11.73 40.02 -5.96
CA PRO A 525 12.40 41.32 -5.91
C PRO A 525 13.02 41.60 -4.54
N GLY A 526 14.28 42.03 -4.51
CA GLY A 526 15.01 42.32 -3.28
C GLY A 526 15.43 41.10 -2.44
N ALA A 527 15.30 39.87 -2.97
CA ALA A 527 15.83 38.68 -2.31
C ALA A 527 17.34 38.53 -2.54
N SER A 528 18.06 38.09 -1.51
CA SER A 528 19.47 37.70 -1.54
C SER A 528 19.62 36.21 -1.26
N GLY A 529 20.83 35.67 -1.37
CA GLY A 529 21.11 34.26 -1.06
C GLY A 529 20.70 33.84 0.36
N ASP A 530 20.63 34.77 1.30
CA ASP A 530 20.36 34.52 2.71
C ASP A 530 18.86 34.47 3.07
N ASN A 531 18.00 35.04 2.21
CA ASN A 531 16.55 35.14 2.48
C ASN A 531 15.66 34.69 1.30
N ALA A 532 16.26 34.08 0.28
CA ALA A 532 15.58 33.56 -0.90
C ALA A 532 15.07 32.12 -0.72
N ILE A 533 13.95 31.86 -1.38
CA ILE A 533 13.42 30.52 -1.59
C ILE A 533 14.00 29.88 -2.85
N THR A 534 13.65 28.61 -3.10
CA THR A 534 13.72 28.01 -4.42
C THR A 534 12.42 27.29 -4.74
N TRP A 535 12.19 27.02 -6.02
CA TRP A 535 11.09 26.19 -6.48
C TRP A 535 11.66 24.81 -6.82
N ILE A 536 11.19 23.78 -6.11
CA ILE A 536 11.67 22.42 -6.33
C ILE A 536 11.21 21.96 -7.71
N ALA A 537 12.09 21.34 -8.47
CA ALA A 537 11.82 20.75 -9.77
C ALA A 537 12.05 19.24 -9.77
N SER A 538 11.56 18.60 -10.81
CA SER A 538 11.80 17.22 -11.18
C SER A 538 12.56 17.21 -12.49
N SER A 539 13.66 16.45 -12.57
CA SER A 539 14.41 16.27 -13.83
C SER A 539 13.81 15.20 -14.75
N GLY A 540 12.55 14.82 -14.52
CA GLY A 540 11.96 13.60 -15.08
C GLY A 540 12.60 12.35 -14.47
N THR A 541 12.19 11.17 -14.93
CA THR A 541 12.86 9.93 -14.55
C THR A 541 14.20 9.83 -15.27
N THR A 542 15.25 10.36 -14.65
CA THR A 542 16.63 10.08 -15.07
C THR A 542 17.01 8.72 -14.53
N GLU A 543 17.16 7.78 -15.44
CA GLU A 543 17.78 6.50 -15.13
C GLU A 543 19.19 6.71 -14.58
N ASP A 544 19.55 5.96 -13.55
CA ASP A 544 20.90 6.00 -12.97
C ASP A 544 21.93 5.68 -14.07
N PRO A 545 23.00 6.49 -14.22
CA PRO A 545 24.04 6.28 -15.22
C PRO A 545 24.63 4.86 -15.25
N HIS A 546 24.66 4.15 -14.11
CA HIS A 546 25.13 2.76 -14.03
C HIS A 546 24.25 1.77 -14.79
N PHE A 547 22.98 2.14 -15.04
CA PHE A 547 21.97 1.25 -15.62
C PHE A 547 21.45 1.69 -16.99
N VAL A 548 21.76 2.92 -17.41
CA VAL A 548 21.42 3.46 -18.73
C VAL A 548 21.83 2.49 -19.83
N ASN A 549 20.91 2.20 -20.75
CA ASN A 549 21.07 1.27 -21.88
C ASN A 549 21.36 -0.19 -21.50
N THR A 550 21.21 -0.57 -20.24
CA THR A 550 21.31 -1.98 -19.80
C THR A 550 19.92 -2.59 -19.62
N LYS A 551 19.84 -3.91 -19.41
CA LYS A 551 18.61 -4.55 -18.92
C LYS A 551 18.48 -4.53 -17.39
N PHE A 552 19.50 -4.04 -16.69
CA PHE A 552 19.54 -3.93 -15.24
C PHE A 552 19.06 -2.53 -14.80
N GLY A 553 18.67 -2.35 -13.54
CA GLY A 553 18.21 -1.05 -13.04
C GLY A 553 16.69 -0.92 -12.94
N PRO A 554 16.19 0.08 -12.19
CA PRO A 554 14.76 0.25 -11.95
C PRO A 554 14.01 0.48 -13.25
N PRO A 555 12.77 -0.04 -13.38
CA PRO A 555 11.94 0.33 -14.52
C PRO A 555 11.75 1.84 -14.49
N VAL A 556 12.12 2.49 -15.60
CA VAL A 556 11.90 3.91 -15.81
C VAL A 556 10.43 4.11 -16.15
N ILE A 557 9.63 4.48 -15.16
CA ILE A 557 8.21 4.82 -15.34
C ILE A 557 8.12 6.35 -15.42
N ASP A 558 8.12 6.90 -16.62
CA ASP A 558 8.00 8.36 -16.82
C ASP A 558 6.56 8.82 -16.59
N ASP A 559 6.28 9.18 -15.34
CA ASP A 559 5.02 9.74 -14.82
C ASP A 559 5.05 11.27 -14.65
N GLY A 560 6.10 11.93 -15.16
CA GLY A 560 6.26 13.38 -15.08
C GLY A 560 5.24 14.16 -15.91
N TYR A 561 5.04 15.44 -15.56
CA TYR A 561 4.23 16.34 -16.35
C TYR A 561 4.80 16.52 -17.77
N ARG A 562 3.99 16.34 -18.81
CA ARG A 562 4.46 16.42 -20.23
C ARG A 562 3.87 17.59 -21.01
N GLY A 563 2.98 18.38 -20.40
CA GLY A 563 2.29 19.47 -21.09
C GLY A 563 3.05 20.81 -21.07
N GLY A 564 4.36 20.79 -20.79
CA GLY A 564 5.20 21.97 -20.67
C GLY A 564 6.63 21.64 -20.22
N GLU A 565 7.38 22.68 -19.88
CA GLU A 565 8.79 22.64 -19.50
C GLU A 565 9.12 23.71 -18.45
N ALA A 566 10.13 23.44 -17.63
CA ALA A 566 10.73 24.42 -16.75
C ALA A 566 11.65 25.36 -17.54
N ILE A 567 11.65 26.65 -17.19
CA ILE A 567 12.52 27.68 -17.76
C ILE A 567 13.16 28.42 -16.59
N VAL A 568 14.48 28.54 -16.60
CA VAL A 568 15.24 29.22 -15.55
C VAL A 568 16.09 30.30 -16.19
N ASP A 569 15.84 31.56 -15.81
CA ASP A 569 16.58 32.72 -16.31
C ASP A 569 16.61 32.77 -17.86
N ASN A 570 15.44 32.54 -18.47
CA ASN A 570 15.21 32.41 -19.92
C ASN A 570 15.89 31.22 -20.62
N ILE A 571 16.36 30.22 -19.85
CA ILE A 571 16.95 28.99 -20.38
C ILE A 571 15.94 27.83 -20.22
N PRO A 572 15.42 27.25 -21.32
CA PRO A 572 14.50 26.11 -21.25
C PRO A 572 15.18 24.81 -20.81
N HIS A 573 14.45 24.02 -20.03
CA HIS A 573 14.83 22.70 -19.55
C HIS A 573 13.75 21.68 -19.95
N PRO A 574 13.73 21.17 -21.21
CA PRO A 574 12.61 20.43 -21.81
C PRO A 574 12.32 19.04 -21.22
N LYS A 575 13.15 18.58 -20.28
CA LYS A 575 12.96 17.31 -19.54
C LYS A 575 12.70 17.53 -18.05
N GLU A 576 12.67 18.79 -17.63
CA GLU A 576 12.53 19.16 -16.24
C GLU A 576 11.24 19.95 -16.06
N ASN A 577 10.56 19.71 -14.96
CA ASN A 577 9.36 20.43 -14.59
C ASN A 577 9.48 20.88 -13.16
N PHE A 578 9.18 22.14 -12.89
CA PHE A 578 8.94 22.56 -11.53
C PHE A 578 7.79 21.77 -10.91
N ALA A 579 7.83 21.53 -9.61
CA ALA A 579 6.79 20.79 -8.91
C ALA A 579 5.60 21.73 -8.59
N PHE A 580 4.48 21.49 -9.26
CA PHE A 580 3.27 22.31 -9.20
C PHE A 580 2.01 21.44 -9.32
N GLN A 581 0.88 21.98 -8.87
CA GLN A 581 -0.45 21.39 -9.05
C GLN A 581 -1.43 22.52 -9.42
N LEU A 582 -2.06 22.42 -10.57
CA LEU A 582 -3.09 23.35 -11.04
C LEU A 582 -4.46 22.70 -10.89
N TYR A 583 -5.43 23.42 -10.34
CA TYR A 583 -6.80 22.96 -10.18
C TYR A 583 -7.73 23.81 -11.04
N PHE A 584 -8.23 23.25 -12.14
CA PHE A 584 -9.13 23.93 -13.07
C PHE A 584 -10.60 23.92 -12.59
#